data_AF-A0A959WB62-F1
#
_entry.id   AF-A0A959WB62-F1
#
_cell.length_a   1.000
_cell.length_b   1.000
_cell.length_c   1.000
_cell.angle_alpha   90.00
_cell.angle_beta   90.00
_cell.angle_gamma   90.00
#
_symmetry.space_group_name_H-M   'P 1'
#
loop_
_entity.id
_entity.type
_entity.pdbx_description
1 polymer ?
#
loop_
_entity_poly.entity_id
_entity_poly.type
_entity_poly.pdbx_seq_one_letter_code
_entity_poly.pdbx_strand_id
1 'polypeptide(L)'
;MTGGWQLVLFLHLLAMAFFVGGQLVVAAAVVPVEASQPEPERMRAIARRFGVGSAIALVVLLITGMAMASHLDLWDSATLQLKLGLVVLLIGLTIVHLNHPRAHVLQAAIFVISLVIVWLGVDLAV
;
A
#
# COMPACT_ATOMS: atom_id res chain seq x y z
N MET A 1 -18.95 -14.66 -10.61
CA MET A 1 -17.73 -14.06 -11.19
C MET A 1 -17.18 -15.00 -12.24
N THR A 2 -16.80 -14.52 -13.43
CA THR A 2 -16.05 -15.35 -14.39
C THR A 2 -14.62 -15.55 -13.87
N GLY A 3 -13.91 -16.58 -14.34
CA GLY A 3 -12.53 -16.87 -13.87
C GLY A 3 -11.55 -15.69 -14.07
N GLY A 4 -11.76 -14.86 -15.09
CA GLY A 4 -10.94 -13.67 -15.34
C GLY A 4 -11.05 -12.60 -14.23
N TRP A 5 -12.27 -12.28 -13.79
CA TRP A 5 -12.48 -11.29 -12.73
C TRP A 5 -12.04 -11.80 -11.36
N GLN A 6 -12.15 -13.11 -11.13
CA GLN A 6 -11.60 -13.73 -9.92
C GLN A 6 -10.08 -13.60 -9.86
N LEU A 7 -9.38 -13.73 -10.99
CA LEU A 7 -7.94 -13.49 -11.07
C LEU A 7 -7.60 -12.02 -10.77
N VAL A 8 -8.35 -11.05 -11.33
CA VAL A 8 -8.14 -9.61 -11.06
C VAL A 8 -8.29 -9.31 -9.57
N LEU A 9 -9.36 -9.80 -8.95
CA LEU A 9 -9.58 -9.64 -7.51
C LEU A 9 -8.47 -10.30 -6.69
N PHE A 10 -8.09 -11.54 -7.04
CA PHE A 10 -7.00 -12.24 -6.38
C PHE A 10 -5.69 -11.45 -6.42
N LEU A 11 -5.31 -10.92 -7.58
CA LEU A 11 -4.11 -10.11 -7.74
C LEU A 11 -4.19 -8.80 -6.94
N HIS A 12 -5.36 -8.16 -6.92
CA HIS A 12 -5.59 -6.96 -6.10
C HIS A 12 -5.37 -7.25 -4.62
N LEU A 13 -5.99 -8.32 -4.10
CA LEU A 13 -5.89 -8.72 -2.70
C LEU A 13 -4.47 -9.17 -2.32
N LEU A 14 -3.79 -9.90 -3.20
CA LEU A 14 -2.40 -10.32 -2.98
C LEU A 14 -1.47 -9.12 -2.91
N ALA A 15 -1.62 -8.14 -3.80
CA ALA A 15 -0.83 -6.92 -3.78
C ALA A 15 -1.13 -6.07 -2.53
N MET A 16 -2.41 -5.99 -2.12
CA MET A 16 -2.83 -5.32 -0.89
C MET A 16 -2.20 -5.98 0.34
N ALA A 17 -2.25 -7.31 0.42
CA ALA A 17 -1.68 -8.09 1.52
C ALA A 17 -0.16 -7.92 1.61
N PHE A 18 0.54 -7.91 0.46
CA PHE A 18 1.97 -7.64 0.44
C PHE A 18 2.29 -6.22 0.92
N PHE A 19 1.59 -5.21 0.39
CA PHE A 19 1.88 -3.80 0.69
C PHE A 19 1.59 -3.48 2.15
N VAL A 20 0.36 -3.71 2.60
CA VAL A 20 -0.10 -3.33 3.94
C VAL A 20 0.41 -4.32 4.98
N GLY A 21 0.40 -5.61 4.68
CA GLY A 21 0.97 -6.64 5.56
C GLY A 21 2.48 -6.49 5.73
N GLY A 22 3.19 -6.15 4.66
CA GLY A 22 4.62 -5.85 4.74
C GLY A 22 4.91 -4.61 5.59
N GLN A 23 4.11 -3.55 5.48
CA GLN A 23 4.21 -2.38 6.36
C GLN A 23 4.01 -2.77 7.84
N LEU A 24 3.03 -3.62 8.14
CA LEU A 24 2.78 -4.15 9.49
C LEU A 24 4.00 -4.90 10.02
N VAL A 25 4.57 -5.82 9.25
CA VAL A 25 5.77 -6.58 9.64
C VAL A 25 6.96 -5.65 9.87
N VAL A 26 7.17 -4.68 8.97
CA VAL A 26 8.25 -3.72 9.09
C VAL A 26 8.09 -2.88 10.36
N ALA A 27 6.91 -2.34 10.61
CA ALA A 27 6.64 -1.48 11.75
C ALA A 27 6.67 -2.24 13.09
N ALA A 28 6.09 -3.44 13.14
CA ALA A 28 5.89 -4.19 14.39
C ALA A 28 7.07 -5.10 14.76
N ALA A 29 7.82 -5.62 13.78
CA ALA A 29 8.89 -6.58 14.02
C ALA A 29 10.26 -6.06 13.58
N VAL A 30 10.40 -5.62 12.33
CA VAL A 30 11.73 -5.26 11.78
C VAL A 30 12.31 -4.03 12.47
N VAL A 31 11.54 -2.94 12.54
CA VAL A 31 12.03 -1.68 13.12
C VAL A 31 12.41 -1.83 14.60
N PRO A 32 11.60 -2.45 15.48
CA PRO A 32 11.97 -2.65 16.88
C PRO A 32 13.20 -3.54 17.07
N VAL A 33 13.32 -4.63 16.30
CA VAL A 33 14.48 -5.53 16.39
C VAL A 33 15.75 -4.81 15.97
N GLU A 34 15.73 -4.10 14.84
CA GLU A 34 16.88 -3.35 14.35
C GLU A 34 17.25 -2.16 15.25
N ALA A 35 16.29 -1.56 15.96
CA ALA A 35 16.56 -0.52 16.94
C ALA A 35 17.37 -1.02 18.14
N SER A 36 17.24 -2.31 18.50
CA SER A 36 17.96 -2.90 19.64
C SER A 36 19.45 -3.14 19.35
N GLN A 37 19.81 -3.42 18.09
CA GLN A 37 21.18 -3.65 17.63
C GLN A 37 21.37 -3.03 16.24
N PRO A 38 21.63 -1.70 16.18
CA PRO A 38 21.60 -0.97 14.92
C PRO A 38 22.67 -1.42 13.93
N GLU A 39 22.25 -1.97 12.79
CA GLU A 39 23.10 -2.26 11.64
C GLU A 39 22.56 -1.54 10.39
N PRO A 40 23.03 -0.31 10.11
CA PRO A 40 22.43 0.56 9.08
C PRO A 40 22.39 -0.06 7.69
N GLU A 41 23.38 -0.87 7.33
CA GLU A 41 23.46 -1.54 6.02
C GLU A 41 22.38 -2.60 5.86
N ARG A 42 22.12 -3.38 6.91
CA ARG A 42 21.07 -4.41 6.94
C ARG A 42 19.69 -3.77 6.83
N MET A 43 19.40 -2.75 7.63
CA MET A 43 18.17 -1.97 7.54
C MET A 43 17.97 -1.39 6.12
N ARG A 44 19.02 -0.82 5.52
CA ARG A 44 18.94 -0.24 4.16
C ARG A 44 18.70 -1.30 3.09
N ALA A 45 19.24 -2.51 3.25
CA ALA A 45 18.97 -3.63 2.36
C ALA A 45 17.52 -4.12 2.45
N ILE A 46 16.99 -4.24 3.67
CA ILE A 46 15.57 -4.58 3.90
C ILE A 46 14.67 -3.52 3.28
N ALA A 47 14.90 -2.24 3.61
CA ALA A 47 14.12 -1.12 3.10
C ALA A 47 14.12 -1.07 1.56
N ARG A 48 15.27 -1.32 0.90
CA ARG A 48 15.36 -1.34 -0.57
C ARG A 48 14.55 -2.47 -1.18
N ARG A 49 14.68 -3.70 -0.65
CA ARG A 49 13.94 -4.88 -1.16
C ARG A 49 12.44 -4.72 -0.96
N PHE A 50 12.04 -4.27 0.23
CA PHE A 50 10.64 -4.00 0.53
C PHE A 50 10.09 -2.85 -0.33
N GLY A 51 10.87 -1.79 -0.55
CA GLY A 51 10.50 -0.66 -1.40
C GLY A 51 10.26 -1.06 -2.85
N VAL A 52 11.14 -1.90 -3.43
CA VAL A 52 10.94 -2.43 -4.80
C VAL A 52 9.68 -3.29 -4.88
N GLY A 53 9.48 -4.21 -3.93
CA GLY A 53 8.27 -5.03 -3.88
C GLY A 53 7.00 -4.18 -3.72
N SER A 54 7.06 -3.14 -2.89
CA SER A 54 5.94 -2.23 -2.64
C SER A 54 5.59 -1.41 -3.87
N ALA A 55 6.58 -0.95 -4.64
CA ALA A 55 6.36 -0.26 -5.90
C ALA A 55 5.64 -1.16 -6.91
N ILE A 56 6.05 -2.42 -7.04
CA ILE A 56 5.38 -3.40 -7.89
C ILE A 56 3.95 -3.63 -7.42
N ALA A 57 3.73 -3.83 -6.12
CA ALA A 57 2.40 -4.02 -5.55
C ALA A 57 1.49 -2.81 -5.80
N LEU A 58 1.99 -1.58 -5.66
CA LEU A 58 1.23 -0.36 -5.96
C LEU A 58 0.79 -0.29 -7.43
N VAL A 59 1.67 -0.64 -8.36
CA VAL A 59 1.31 -0.71 -9.80
C VAL A 59 0.19 -1.72 -10.03
N VAL A 60 0.30 -2.91 -9.44
CA VAL A 60 -0.74 -3.95 -9.52
C VAL A 60 -2.06 -3.46 -8.93
N LEU A 61 -2.03 -2.81 -7.76
CA LEU A 61 -3.21 -2.24 -7.10
C LEU A 61 -3.91 -1.18 -7.94
N LEU A 62 -3.15 -0.29 -8.59
CA LEU A 62 -3.71 0.74 -9.47
C LEU A 62 -4.42 0.11 -10.67
N ILE A 63 -3.75 -0.79 -11.38
CA ILE A 63 -4.29 -1.42 -12.59
C ILE A 63 -5.55 -2.23 -12.25
N THR A 64 -5.46 -3.11 -11.25
CA THR A 64 -6.58 -3.97 -10.84
C THR A 64 -7.71 -3.17 -10.20
N GLY A 65 -7.40 -2.12 -9.43
CA GLY A 65 -8.39 -1.22 -8.83
C GLY A 65 -9.19 -0.45 -9.88
N MET A 66 -8.53 0.13 -10.88
CA MET A 66 -9.21 0.79 -12.01
C MET A 66 -10.06 -0.19 -12.81
N ALA A 67 -9.56 -1.39 -13.07
CA ALA A 67 -10.32 -2.42 -13.77
C ALA A 67 -11.60 -2.81 -13.02
N MET A 68 -11.52 -3.00 -11.70
CA MET A 68 -12.69 -3.30 -10.87
C MET A 68 -13.64 -2.10 -10.76
N ALA A 69 -13.13 -0.88 -10.63
CA ALA A 69 -13.96 0.33 -10.58
C ALA A 69 -14.81 0.49 -11.85
N SER A 70 -14.22 0.24 -13.02
CA SER A 70 -14.95 0.24 -14.30
C SER A 70 -15.89 -0.95 -14.46
N HIS A 71 -15.53 -2.13 -13.94
CA HIS A 71 -16.39 -3.30 -14.04
C HIS A 71 -17.64 -3.20 -13.17
N LEU A 72 -17.53 -2.51 -12.03
CA LEU A 72 -18.57 -2.36 -11.02
C LEU A 72 -19.28 -1.00 -11.10
N ASP A 73 -18.98 -0.18 -12.12
CA ASP A 73 -19.53 1.17 -12.31
C ASP A 73 -19.42 2.09 -11.08
N LEU A 74 -18.29 2.03 -10.37
CA LEU A 74 -18.09 2.71 -9.08
C LEU A 74 -17.51 4.13 -9.20
N TRP A 75 -17.27 4.65 -10.41
CA TRP A 75 -16.56 5.94 -10.63
C TRP A 75 -17.26 7.15 -10.00
N ASP A 76 -18.59 7.11 -9.89
CA ASP A 76 -19.40 8.16 -9.27
C ASP A 76 -19.50 8.04 -7.74
N SER A 77 -18.94 6.98 -7.15
CA SER A 77 -18.94 6.78 -5.69
C SER A 77 -18.02 7.78 -5.00
N ALA A 78 -18.58 8.57 -4.08
CA ALA A 78 -17.81 9.46 -3.22
C ALA A 78 -16.74 8.69 -2.41
N THR A 79 -17.04 7.46 -1.97
CA THR A 79 -16.10 6.58 -1.26
C THR A 79 -14.91 6.20 -2.15
N LEU A 80 -15.16 5.87 -3.43
CA LEU A 80 -14.09 5.58 -4.37
C LEU A 80 -13.24 6.83 -4.66
N GLN A 81 -13.87 7.98 -4.87
CA GLN A 81 -13.16 9.23 -5.13
C GLN A 81 -12.27 9.63 -3.95
N LEU A 82 -12.76 9.50 -2.72
CA LEU A 82 -11.96 9.68 -1.51
C LEU A 82 -10.78 8.69 -1.46
N LYS A 83 -11.04 7.40 -1.73
CA LYS A 83 -9.99 6.37 -1.78
C LYS A 83 -8.92 6.72 -2.81
N LEU A 84 -9.30 7.16 -4.01
CA LEU A 84 -8.35 7.57 -5.06
C LEU A 84 -7.55 8.80 -4.65
N GLY A 85 -8.19 9.81 -4.02
CA GLY A 85 -7.50 10.97 -3.46
C GLY A 85 -6.44 10.57 -2.42
N LEU A 86 -6.78 9.63 -1.53
CA LEU A 86 -5.84 9.07 -0.55
C LEU A 86 -4.71 8.26 -1.20
N VAL A 87 -4.99 7.52 -2.27
CA VAL A 87 -3.95 6.80 -3.03
C VAL A 87 -2.96 7.78 -3.67
N VAL A 88 -3.46 8.86 -4.28
CA VAL A 88 -2.60 9.92 -4.85
C VAL A 88 -1.75 10.56 -3.76
N LEU A 89 -2.36 10.89 -2.62
CA LEU A 89 -1.64 11.42 -1.45
C LEU A 89 -0.57 10.44 -0.95
N LEU A 90 -0.91 9.14 -0.84
CA LEU A 90 0.01 8.10 -0.42
C LEU A 90 1.21 7.97 -1.37
N ILE A 91 0.99 8.02 -2.68
CA ILE A 91 2.07 8.00 -3.68
C ILE A 91 2.95 9.24 -3.51
N GLY A 92 2.36 10.43 -3.36
CA GLY A 92 3.09 11.67 -3.11
C GLY A 92 3.96 11.60 -1.85
N LEU A 93 3.37 11.17 -0.72
CA LEU A 93 4.11 10.99 0.54
C LEU A 93 5.21 9.94 0.41
N THR A 94 4.98 8.86 -0.34
CA THR A 94 5.99 7.82 -0.59
C THR A 94 7.17 8.41 -1.36
N ILE A 95 6.93 9.20 -2.41
CA ILE A 95 7.98 9.90 -3.15
C ILE A 95 8.76 10.85 -2.24
N VAL A 96 8.06 11.63 -1.40
CA VAL A 96 8.72 12.53 -0.43
C VAL A 96 9.57 11.73 0.57
N HIS A 97 9.08 10.58 1.05
CA HIS A 97 9.80 9.70 1.96
C HIS A 97 11.06 9.09 1.33
N LEU A 98 11.05 8.76 0.03
CA LEU A 98 12.25 8.31 -0.68
C LEU A 98 13.38 9.36 -0.65
N ASN A 99 13.01 10.64 -0.70
CA ASN A 99 13.96 11.75 -0.60
C ASN A 99 14.32 12.12 0.86
N HIS A 100 13.46 11.77 1.82
CA HIS A 100 13.67 12.03 3.26
C HIS A 100 13.45 10.77 4.12
N PRO A 101 14.31 9.73 4.01
CA PRO A 101 14.05 8.42 4.61
C PRO A 101 14.05 8.44 6.15
N ARG A 102 14.68 9.45 6.76
CA ARG A 102 14.78 9.59 8.23
C ARG A 102 13.54 10.20 8.87
N ALA A 103 12.58 10.68 8.09
CA ALA A 103 11.36 11.26 8.62
C ALA A 103 10.37 10.16 9.04
N HIS A 104 10.50 9.69 10.28
CA HIS A 104 9.62 8.65 10.86
C HIS A 104 8.13 9.02 10.80
N VAL A 105 7.81 10.33 10.87
CA VAL A 105 6.44 10.83 10.73
C VAL A 105 5.85 10.52 9.35
N LEU A 106 6.65 10.58 8.27
CA LEU A 106 6.17 10.24 6.93
C LEU A 106 5.84 8.75 6.84
N GLN A 107 6.68 7.88 7.41
CA GLN A 107 6.43 6.44 7.42
C GLN A 107 5.14 6.11 8.18
N ALA A 108 4.93 6.72 9.36
CA ALA A 108 3.71 6.55 10.13
C ALA A 108 2.47 7.05 9.37
N ALA A 109 2.57 8.21 8.71
CA ALA A 109 1.48 8.76 7.91
C ALA A 109 1.13 7.85 6.72
N ILE A 110 2.12 7.37 5.97
CA ILE A 110 1.92 6.44 4.85
C ILE A 110 1.22 5.15 5.33
N PHE A 111 1.63 4.62 6.49
CA PHE A 111 1.01 3.44 7.07
C PHE A 111 -0.43 3.67 7.52
N VAL A 112 -0.73 4.78 8.20
CA VAL A 112 -2.11 5.09 8.60
C VAL A 112 -3.00 5.30 7.38
N ILE A 113 -2.51 6.03 6.37
CA ILE A 113 -3.26 6.26 5.13
C ILE A 113 -3.51 4.94 4.39
N SER A 114 -2.55 4.02 4.36
CA SER A 114 -2.74 2.72 3.72
C SER A 114 -3.83 1.89 4.41
N LEU A 115 -3.91 1.92 5.75
CA LEU A 115 -5.00 1.29 6.50
C LEU A 115 -6.37 1.91 6.16
N VAL A 116 -6.45 3.24 6.07
CA VAL A 116 -7.70 3.94 5.68
C VAL A 116 -8.11 3.56 4.25
N ILE A 117 -7.17 3.48 3.31
CA ILE A 117 -7.45 3.05 1.92
C ILE A 117 -8.02 1.62 1.88
N VAL A 118 -7.48 0.72 2.70
CA VAL A 118 -8.00 -0.66 2.82
C VAL A 118 -9.41 -0.63 3.40
N TRP A 119 -9.64 0.12 4.48
CA TRP A 119 -10.95 0.26 5.10
C TRP A 119 -12.01 0.73 4.09
N LEU A 120 -11.73 1.81 3.35
CA LEU A 120 -12.63 2.28 2.29
C LEU A 120 -12.83 1.25 1.17
N GLY A 121 -11.83 0.40 0.93
CA GLY A 121 -11.96 -0.73 0.02
C GLY A 121 -12.91 -1.81 0.50
N VAL A 122 -12.95 -2.06 1.81
CA VAL A 122 -13.92 -2.97 2.44
C VAL A 122 -15.32 -2.36 2.40
N ASP A 123 -15.46 -1.07 2.71
CA ASP A 123 -16.75 -0.36 2.64
C ASP A 123 -17.34 -0.36 1.22
N LEU A 124 -16.51 -0.35 0.17
CA LEU A 124 -16.97 -0.48 -1.22
C LEU A 124 -17.40 -1.90 -1.61
N ALA A 125 -17.02 -2.92 -0.83
CA ALA A 125 -17.28 -4.32 -1.13
C ALA A 125 -18.54 -4.87 -0.43
N VAL A 126 -19.13 -4.09 0.49
CA VAL A 126 -20.34 -4.41 1.26
C VAL A 126 -21.51 -3.61 0.72
#